data_AF-A0A7S2N6Y8-F1
#
_entry.id   AF-A0A7S2N6Y8-F1
#
_cell.length_a   1.000
_cell.length_b   1.000
_cell.length_c   1.000
_cell.angle_alpha   90.00
_cell.angle_beta   90.00
_cell.angle_gamma   90.00
#
_symmetry.space_group_name_H-M   'P 1'
#
loop_
_entity.id
_entity.type
_entity.pdbx_description
1 polymer ?
#
loop_
_entity_poly.entity_id
_entity_poly.type
_entity_poly.pdbx_seq_one_letter_code
_entity_poly.pdbx_strand_id
1 'polypeptide(L)'
;CTMHPEARAAAERQLRTLTCDARRVLAIAQRSIASPPPRFEGSGPNDCNVPLEDFELIGLYGIEDPPKAGVRAAVGRATAAGIKVAMVTGDHADTARAIAERVNIVRASTPGDAQTLLVVTGREIDAHMPKSDAFGDDEDSETVAWWSRVTTHTRVF
;
A
#
# COMPACT_ATOMS: atom_id res chain seq x y z
N CYS A 1 11.80 -2.31 -19.72
CA CYS A 1 10.82 -1.22 -19.95
C CYS A 1 11.56 -0.02 -20.48
N THR A 2 11.59 0.12 -21.80
CA THR A 2 12.21 1.21 -22.54
C THR A 2 11.30 2.45 -22.57
N MET A 3 10.91 2.94 -21.40
CA MET A 3 10.21 4.22 -21.29
C MET A 3 11.21 5.37 -21.20
N HIS A 4 10.97 6.42 -21.98
CA HIS A 4 11.70 7.67 -21.84
C HIS A 4 11.53 8.23 -20.40
N PRO A 5 12.57 8.78 -19.76
CA PRO A 5 12.48 9.24 -18.37
C PRO A 5 11.33 10.23 -18.11
N GLU A 6 11.03 11.10 -19.06
CA GLU A 6 9.92 12.05 -18.96
C GLU A 6 8.55 11.36 -18.95
N ALA A 7 8.36 10.38 -19.83
CA ALA A 7 7.14 9.59 -19.88
C ALA A 7 6.94 8.80 -18.58
N ARG A 8 8.04 8.27 -18.01
CA ARG A 8 8.00 7.58 -16.72
C ARG A 8 7.58 8.53 -15.61
N ALA A 9 8.19 9.71 -15.53
CA ALA A 9 7.83 10.70 -14.53
C ALA A 9 6.37 11.16 -14.66
N ALA A 10 5.84 11.26 -15.89
CA ALA A 10 4.43 11.55 -16.14
C ALA A 10 3.50 10.43 -15.64
N ALA A 11 3.82 9.17 -15.96
CA ALA A 11 3.06 8.01 -15.49
C ALA A 11 3.07 7.90 -13.95
N GLU A 12 4.21 8.15 -13.30
CA GLU A 12 4.32 8.14 -11.84
C GLU A 12 3.50 9.26 -11.18
N ARG A 13 3.39 10.44 -11.82
CA ARG A 13 2.47 11.49 -11.35
C ARG A 13 1.01 11.06 -11.46
N GLN A 14 0.61 10.47 -12.58
CA GLN A 14 -0.75 9.97 -12.77
C GLN A 14 -1.09 8.83 -11.79
N LEU A 15 -0.14 7.92 -11.55
CA LEU A 15 -0.27 6.86 -10.56
C LEU A 15 -0.56 7.47 -9.18
N ARG A 16 0.25 8.44 -8.74
CA ARG A 16 0.06 9.14 -7.47
C ARG A 16 -1.32 9.81 -7.38
N THR A 17 -1.77 10.47 -8.43
CA THR A 17 -3.11 11.07 -8.45
C THR A 17 -4.19 10.02 -8.22
N LEU A 18 -4.15 8.91 -8.94
CA LEU A 18 -5.16 7.85 -8.82
C LEU A 18 -5.10 7.15 -7.45
N THR A 19 -3.92 6.91 -6.88
CA THR A 19 -3.80 6.29 -5.55
C THR A 19 -4.24 7.24 -4.43
N CYS A 20 -3.94 8.53 -4.52
CA CYS A 20 -4.47 9.56 -3.62
C CYS A 20 -6.01 9.64 -3.67
N ASP A 21 -6.61 9.34 -4.82
CA ASP A 21 -8.06 9.22 -4.97
C ASP A 21 -8.62 7.88 -4.47
N ALA A 22 -7.85 7.13 -3.67
CA ALA A 22 -8.21 5.82 -3.11
C ALA A 22 -8.59 4.78 -4.18
N ARG A 23 -7.98 4.83 -5.37
CA ARG A 23 -8.22 3.85 -6.44
C ARG A 23 -7.16 2.75 -6.41
N ARG A 24 -7.57 1.52 -6.71
CA ARG A 24 -6.66 0.44 -7.12
C ARG A 24 -6.26 0.69 -8.57
N VAL A 25 -4.97 0.73 -8.85
CA VAL A 25 -4.45 1.10 -10.17
C VAL A 25 -3.85 -0.10 -10.87
N LEU A 26 -4.28 -0.36 -12.10
CA LEU A 26 -3.69 -1.34 -12.99
C LEU A 26 -2.86 -0.61 -14.05
N ALA A 27 -1.63 -1.05 -14.27
CA ALA A 27 -0.82 -0.62 -15.40
C ALA A 27 -1.04 -1.57 -16.58
N ILE A 28 -1.41 -1.00 -17.74
CA ILE A 28 -1.64 -1.75 -18.97
C ILE A 28 -0.46 -1.48 -19.89
N ALA A 29 0.23 -2.53 -20.29
CA ALA A 29 1.38 -2.45 -21.18
C ALA A 29 1.29 -3.55 -22.25
N GLN A 30 1.88 -3.29 -23.42
CA GLN A 30 1.88 -4.22 -24.54
C GLN A 30 3.29 -4.44 -25.07
N ARG A 31 3.49 -5.56 -25.76
CA ARG A 31 4.70 -5.84 -26.51
C ARG A 31 4.33 -6.54 -27.81
N SER A 32 4.89 -6.07 -28.91
CA SER A 32 4.78 -6.75 -30.20
C SER A 32 5.68 -7.99 -30.20
N ILE A 33 5.10 -9.14 -30.52
CA ILE A 33 5.82 -10.41 -30.71
C ILE A 33 6.00 -10.70 -32.20
N ALA A 34 7.03 -11.47 -32.54
CA ALA A 34 7.28 -11.88 -33.92
C ALA A 34 6.12 -12.72 -34.47
N SER A 35 5.90 -12.65 -35.78
CA SER A 35 4.93 -13.50 -36.50
C SER A 35 5.67 -14.52 -37.37
N PRO A 36 5.37 -15.83 -37.27
CA PRO A 36 4.34 -16.43 -36.41
C PRO A 36 4.71 -16.38 -34.91
N PRO A 37 3.71 -16.33 -34.01
CA PRO A 37 3.98 -16.27 -32.57
C PRO A 37 4.71 -17.54 -32.11
N PRO A 38 5.70 -17.42 -31.19
CA PRO A 38 6.36 -18.58 -30.64
C PRO A 38 5.34 -19.44 -29.89
N ARG A 39 5.46 -20.77 -30.02
CA ARG A 39 4.70 -21.70 -29.20
C ARG A 39 5.17 -21.55 -27.75
N PHE A 40 4.25 -21.49 -26.79
CA PHE A 40 4.64 -21.48 -25.38
C PHE A 40 5.35 -22.78 -25.03
N GLU A 41 6.60 -22.66 -24.62
CA GLU A 41 7.45 -23.75 -24.17
C GLU A 41 8.05 -23.31 -22.84
N GLY A 42 7.52 -23.88 -21.76
CA GLY A 42 7.85 -23.46 -20.41
C GLY A 42 7.10 -24.21 -19.33
N SER A 43 7.72 -24.36 -18.17
CA SER A 43 7.14 -25.02 -16.99
C SER A 43 6.44 -24.03 -16.06
N GLY A 44 6.66 -22.73 -16.24
CA GLY A 44 6.10 -21.68 -15.36
C GLY A 44 6.62 -20.27 -15.67
N PRO A 45 6.31 -19.27 -14.82
CA PRO A 45 6.67 -17.87 -15.07
C PRO A 45 8.17 -17.59 -15.19
N ASN A 46 9.00 -18.38 -14.48
CA ASN A 46 10.46 -18.25 -14.48
C ASN A 46 11.14 -19.12 -15.55
N ASP A 47 10.38 -19.97 -16.23
CA ASP A 47 10.83 -20.89 -17.26
C ASP A 47 9.86 -20.77 -18.43
N CYS A 48 9.97 -19.67 -19.17
CA CYS A 48 9.05 -19.29 -20.23
C CYS A 48 9.85 -18.68 -21.38
N ASN A 49 9.62 -19.17 -22.60
CA ASN A 49 10.28 -18.69 -23.81
C ASN A 49 9.70 -17.37 -24.37
N VAL A 50 8.68 -16.81 -23.71
CA VAL A 50 8.06 -15.54 -24.08
C VAL A 50 8.76 -14.40 -23.32
N PRO A 51 9.19 -13.31 -23.99
CA PRO A 51 9.83 -12.19 -23.31
C PRO A 51 8.90 -11.52 -22.29
N LEU A 52 9.33 -11.47 -21.02
CA LEU A 52 8.61 -10.80 -19.92
C LEU A 52 9.15 -9.38 -19.62
N GLU A 53 10.01 -8.85 -20.49
CA GLU A 53 10.61 -7.53 -20.38
C GLU A 53 10.20 -6.62 -21.55
N ASP A 54 10.63 -5.35 -21.55
CA ASP A 54 10.43 -4.34 -22.61
C ASP A 54 9.02 -4.19 -23.18
N PHE A 55 8.03 -4.17 -22.29
CA PHE A 55 6.70 -3.71 -22.62
C PHE A 55 6.67 -2.17 -22.77
N GLU A 56 5.82 -1.71 -23.68
CA GLU A 56 5.41 -0.32 -23.84
C GLU A 56 4.18 -0.08 -22.97
N LEU A 57 4.27 0.87 -22.03
CA LEU A 57 3.13 1.26 -21.20
C LEU A 57 2.10 1.99 -22.07
N ILE A 58 0.90 1.44 -22.16
CA ILE A 58 -0.24 2.05 -22.85
C ILE A 58 -0.93 3.06 -21.94
N GLY A 59 -1.10 2.71 -20.64
CA GLY A 59 -1.73 3.60 -19.69
C GLY A 59 -2.02 2.97 -18.33
N LEU A 60 -2.72 3.75 -17.49
CA LEU A 60 -3.15 3.38 -16.15
C LEU A 60 -4.68 3.34 -16.09
N TYR A 61 -5.23 2.33 -15.40
CA TYR A 61 -6.66 2.21 -15.15
C TYR A 61 -6.92 2.20 -13.64
N GLY A 62 -7.74 3.15 -13.16
CA GLY A 62 -8.09 3.28 -11.76
C GLY A 62 -9.46 2.68 -11.45
N ILE A 63 -9.51 1.73 -10.54
CA ILE A 63 -10.72 1.07 -10.05
C ILE A 63 -11.00 1.61 -8.64
N GLU A 64 -12.18 2.18 -8.44
CA GLU A 64 -12.62 2.59 -7.10
C GLU A 64 -13.37 1.44 -6.42
N ASP A 65 -12.94 1.12 -5.19
CA ASP A 65 -13.64 0.21 -4.28
C ASP A 65 -14.09 1.04 -3.06
N PRO A 66 -15.29 1.64 -3.10
CA PRO A 66 -15.70 2.58 -2.08
C PRO A 66 -15.96 1.86 -0.75
N PRO A 67 -15.66 2.50 0.40
CA PRO A 67 -16.01 1.95 1.69
C PRO A 67 -17.52 1.64 1.78
N LYS A 68 -17.87 0.51 2.39
CA LYS A 68 -19.27 0.13 2.61
C LYS A 68 -20.03 1.23 3.35
N ALA A 69 -21.30 1.40 2.98
CA ALA A 69 -22.21 2.31 3.67
C ALA A 69 -22.20 2.00 5.19
N GLY A 70 -22.09 3.06 6.00
CA GLY A 70 -22.08 2.95 7.46
C GLY A 70 -20.71 2.72 8.11
N VAL A 71 -19.65 2.39 7.35
CA VAL A 71 -18.29 2.21 7.90
C VAL A 71 -17.83 3.48 8.63
N ARG A 72 -17.95 4.65 7.99
CA ARG A 72 -17.58 5.94 8.62
C ARG A 72 -18.32 6.18 9.95
N ALA A 73 -19.60 5.84 10.02
CA ALA A 73 -20.39 6.00 11.24
C ALA A 73 -19.99 5.00 12.33
N ALA A 74 -19.68 3.76 11.95
CA ALA A 74 -19.20 2.73 12.86
C ALA A 74 -17.84 3.09 13.46
N VAL A 75 -16.89 3.53 12.62
CA VAL A 75 -15.59 4.06 13.06
C VAL A 75 -15.80 5.22 14.03
N GLY A 76 -16.67 6.17 13.69
CA GLY A 76 -16.99 7.31 14.55
C GLY A 76 -17.51 6.89 15.94
N ARG A 77 -18.41 5.90 16.01
CA ARG A 77 -18.91 5.36 17.29
C ARG A 77 -17.82 4.66 18.09
N ALA A 78 -16.98 3.85 17.43
CA ALA A 78 -15.86 3.18 18.08
C ALA A 78 -14.90 4.20 18.69
N THR A 79 -14.48 5.19 17.91
CA THR A 79 -13.58 6.24 18.39
C THR A 79 -14.20 7.08 19.51
N ALA A 80 -15.50 7.39 19.44
CA ALA A 80 -16.21 8.11 20.52
C ALA A 80 -16.29 7.29 21.82
N ALA A 81 -16.29 5.97 21.73
CA ALA A 81 -16.22 5.06 22.87
C ALA A 81 -14.78 4.84 23.40
N GLY A 82 -13.79 5.55 22.85
CA GLY A 82 -12.38 5.37 23.21
C GLY A 82 -11.73 4.12 22.60
N ILE A 83 -12.41 3.45 21.67
CA ILE A 83 -11.86 2.30 20.93
C ILE A 83 -10.95 2.81 19.83
N LYS A 84 -9.76 2.23 19.76
CA LYS A 84 -8.75 2.57 18.76
C LYS A 84 -8.97 1.69 17.53
N VAL A 85 -9.01 2.31 16.35
CA VAL A 85 -9.26 1.62 15.08
C VAL A 85 -8.00 1.66 14.24
N ALA A 86 -7.54 0.50 13.79
CA ALA A 86 -6.43 0.35 12.87
C ALA A 86 -6.91 -0.25 11.54
N MET A 87 -6.29 0.15 10.43
CA MET A 87 -6.51 -0.45 9.11
C MET A 87 -5.34 -1.34 8.76
N VAL A 88 -5.62 -2.59 8.39
CA VAL A 88 -4.66 -3.51 7.78
C VAL A 88 -5.17 -3.81 6.38
N THR A 89 -4.37 -3.49 5.36
CA THR A 89 -4.70 -3.71 3.95
C THR A 89 -3.45 -4.10 3.16
N GLY A 90 -3.64 -4.83 2.07
CA GLY A 90 -2.61 -5.11 1.07
C GLY A 90 -2.54 -4.04 -0.04
N ASP A 91 -3.35 -2.99 0.04
CA ASP A 91 -3.31 -1.87 -0.91
C ASP A 91 -2.05 -1.01 -0.74
N HIS A 92 -1.75 -0.19 -1.75
CA HIS A 92 -0.66 0.78 -1.68
C HIS A 92 -0.83 1.77 -0.53
N ALA A 93 0.28 2.24 0.06
CA ALA A 93 0.30 3.14 1.20
C ALA A 93 -0.60 4.39 1.02
N ASP A 94 -0.51 5.04 -0.15
CA ASP A 94 -1.31 6.23 -0.47
C ASP A 94 -2.81 5.92 -0.56
N THR A 95 -3.17 4.77 -1.13
CA THR A 95 -4.56 4.31 -1.23
C THR A 95 -5.11 4.03 0.17
N ALA A 96 -4.37 3.31 1.00
CA ALA A 96 -4.74 3.01 2.38
C ALA A 96 -4.95 4.30 3.19
N ARG A 97 -4.05 5.27 3.05
CA ARG A 97 -4.15 6.59 3.66
C ARG A 97 -5.43 7.30 3.25
N ALA A 98 -5.69 7.40 1.94
CA ALA A 98 -6.87 8.06 1.40
C ALA A 98 -8.17 7.40 1.89
N ILE A 99 -8.22 6.06 1.97
CA ILE A 99 -9.38 5.35 2.54
C ILE A 99 -9.52 5.66 4.03
N ALA A 100 -8.43 5.63 4.80
CA ALA A 100 -8.44 5.88 6.24
C ALA A 100 -8.98 7.27 6.59
N GLU A 101 -8.60 8.29 5.82
CA GLU A 101 -9.16 9.65 5.90
C GLU A 101 -10.65 9.67 5.51
N ARG A 102 -11.02 8.97 4.43
CA ARG A 102 -12.44 8.84 3.98
C ARG A 102 -13.35 8.11 4.96
N VAL A 103 -12.83 7.29 5.88
CA VAL A 103 -13.66 6.58 6.88
C VAL A 103 -13.48 7.11 8.31
N ASN A 104 -12.78 8.24 8.49
CA ASN A 104 -12.47 8.82 9.80
C ASN A 104 -11.68 7.89 10.74
N ILE A 105 -10.90 6.94 10.20
CA ILE A 105 -9.88 6.24 11.00
C ILE A 105 -8.80 7.24 11.40
N VAL A 106 -8.50 8.17 10.49
CA VAL A 106 -7.63 9.31 10.76
C VAL A 106 -8.47 10.58 10.69
N ARG A 107 -8.30 11.46 11.68
CA ARG A 107 -8.86 12.81 11.65
C ARG A 107 -7.84 13.73 11.02
N ALA A 108 -8.24 14.49 9.99
CA ALA A 108 -7.43 15.61 9.52
C ALA A 108 -7.20 16.53 10.72
N SER A 109 -5.93 16.67 11.12
CA SER A 109 -5.53 17.26 12.38
C SER A 109 -6.06 18.70 12.48
N THR A 110 -6.75 19.01 13.57
CA THR A 110 -6.76 20.39 14.08
C THR A 110 -5.30 20.78 14.33
N PRO A 111 -4.83 21.99 13.99
CA PRO A 111 -3.48 22.42 14.32
C PRO A 111 -3.27 22.31 15.84
N GLY A 112 -2.47 21.35 16.28
CA GLY A 112 -2.22 21.03 17.70
C GLY A 112 -2.59 19.61 18.14
N ASP A 113 -3.38 18.86 17.35
CA ASP A 113 -3.75 17.47 17.66
C ASP A 113 -2.84 16.51 16.87
N ALA A 114 -1.70 16.16 17.46
CA ALA A 114 -0.66 15.34 16.84
C ALA A 114 -1.01 13.84 16.82
N GLN A 115 -2.23 13.47 16.40
CA GLN A 115 -2.44 12.12 15.87
C GLN A 115 -1.81 12.06 14.48
N THR A 116 -0.48 11.98 14.47
CA THR A 116 0.33 11.81 13.28
C THR A 116 -0.15 10.55 12.56
N LEU A 117 -0.64 10.73 11.33
CA LEU A 117 -1.03 9.62 10.48
C LEU A 117 0.19 8.72 10.27
N LEU A 118 0.18 7.56 10.93
CA LEU A 118 1.24 6.57 10.80
C LEU A 118 0.79 5.52 9.78
N VAL A 119 1.24 5.65 8.55
CA VAL A 119 1.22 4.53 7.60
C VAL A 119 2.48 3.73 7.85
N VAL A 120 2.30 2.43 8.07
CA VAL A 120 3.40 1.48 8.17
C VAL A 120 3.30 0.51 7.01
N THR A 121 4.34 0.43 6.20
CA THR A 121 4.42 -0.49 5.07
C THR A 121 4.95 -1.86 5.52
N GLY A 122 4.63 -2.91 4.77
CA GLY A 122 5.17 -4.25 5.04
C GLY A 122 6.70 -4.27 5.06
N ARG A 123 7.36 -3.50 4.19
CA ARG A 123 8.82 -3.39 4.16
C ARG A 123 9.39 -2.79 5.45
N GLU A 124 8.70 -1.83 6.06
CA GLU A 124 9.11 -1.29 7.35
C GLU A 124 8.89 -2.30 8.49
N ILE A 125 7.79 -3.07 8.44
CA ILE A 125 7.57 -4.18 9.39
C ILE A 125 8.68 -5.22 9.26
N ASP A 126 8.99 -5.65 8.05
CA ASP A 126 10.01 -6.68 7.78
C ASP A 126 11.39 -6.24 8.28
N ALA A 127 11.73 -4.95 8.12
CA ALA A 127 13.00 -4.39 8.56
C ALA A 127 13.14 -4.32 10.09
N HIS A 128 12.02 -4.30 10.82
CA HIS A 128 11.98 -4.21 12.27
C HIS A 128 11.33 -5.45 12.89
N MET A 129 11.31 -6.58 12.19
CA MET A 129 10.65 -7.79 12.69
C MET A 129 11.47 -8.38 13.86
N PRO A 130 10.86 -8.61 15.03
CA PRO A 130 11.57 -9.20 16.16
C PRO A 130 12.05 -10.61 15.82
N LYS A 131 13.12 -11.05 16.48
CA LYS A 131 13.76 -12.36 16.25
C LYS A 131 12.88 -13.52 16.71
N SER A 132 11.90 -13.26 17.57
CA SER A 132 10.92 -14.25 18.03
C SER A 132 9.52 -13.64 18.16
N ASP A 133 8.52 -14.50 18.33
CA ASP A 133 7.11 -14.09 18.53
C ASP A 133 6.90 -13.26 19.83
N ALA A 134 7.87 -13.27 20.74
CA ALA A 134 7.91 -12.42 21.91
C ALA A 134 9.03 -11.39 21.81
N PHE A 135 8.80 -10.17 22.31
CA PHE A 135 9.87 -9.21 22.58
C PHE A 135 10.72 -9.77 23.73
N GLY A 136 11.83 -10.43 23.40
CA GLY A 136 12.79 -10.93 24.37
C GLY A 136 13.76 -9.85 24.84
N ASP A 137 14.48 -10.12 25.93
CA ASP A 137 15.46 -9.19 26.51
C ASP A 137 16.68 -8.92 25.58
N ASP A 138 16.89 -9.77 24.57
CA ASP A 138 18.00 -9.70 23.60
C ASP A 138 17.63 -8.94 22.29
N GLU A 139 16.47 -8.28 22.27
CA GLU A 139 16.04 -7.47 21.12
C GLU A 139 16.80 -6.14 21.05
N ASP A 140 17.06 -5.69 19.83
CA ASP A 140 17.75 -4.42 19.65
C ASP A 140 16.86 -3.24 20.06
N SER A 141 17.48 -2.23 20.66
CA SER A 141 16.76 -1.06 21.19
C SER A 141 16.01 -0.26 20.11
N GLU A 142 16.44 -0.37 18.85
CA GLU A 142 15.83 0.35 17.72
C GLU A 142 14.50 -0.31 17.32
N THR A 143 14.46 -1.63 17.20
CA THR A 143 13.26 -2.44 16.97
C THR A 143 12.24 -2.24 18.09
N VAL A 144 12.68 -2.30 19.35
CA VAL A 144 11.79 -2.05 20.50
C VAL A 144 11.23 -0.62 20.48
N ALA A 145 12.06 0.39 20.19
CA ALA A 145 11.61 1.78 20.08
C ALA A 145 10.65 1.98 18.90
N TRP A 146 10.90 1.33 17.76
CA TRP A 146 10.06 1.40 16.58
C TRP A 146 8.68 0.77 16.85
N TRP A 147 8.63 -0.46 17.37
CA TRP A 147 7.37 -1.10 17.73
C TRP A 147 6.65 -0.35 18.82
N SER A 148 7.37 0.14 19.84
CA SER A 148 6.79 1.01 20.86
C SER A 148 6.13 2.22 20.22
N ARG A 149 6.78 2.93 19.28
CA ARG A 149 6.19 4.07 18.55
C ARG A 149 4.97 3.68 17.71
N VAL A 150 5.05 2.57 16.97
CA VAL A 150 3.97 2.09 16.08
C VAL A 150 2.75 1.61 16.88
N THR A 151 2.99 1.00 18.04
CA THR A 151 1.99 0.46 18.95
C THR A 151 1.70 1.36 20.15
N THR A 152 2.32 2.55 20.24
CA THR A 152 2.08 3.55 21.32
C THR A 152 0.58 3.85 21.40
N HIS A 153 -0.09 3.74 20.26
CA HIS A 153 -1.51 3.97 20.09
C HIS A 153 -2.33 2.68 20.05
N THR A 154 -1.83 1.54 20.51
CA THR A 154 -2.53 0.26 20.55
C THR A 154 -2.21 -0.43 21.87
N ARG A 155 -3.04 -0.22 22.90
CA ARG A 155 -2.99 -1.07 24.09
C ARG A 155 -3.74 -2.35 23.74
N VAL A 156 -3.02 -3.42 23.50
CA VAL A 156 -3.57 -4.78 23.51
C VAL A 156 -3.73 -5.14 25.00
N PHE A 157 -4.97 -5.40 25.43
CA PHE A 157 -5.24 -6.02 26.73
C PHE A 157 -5.18 -7.53 26.59
#